data_AF-A0A317VRC7-F1
#
_entry.id   AF-A0A317VRC7-F1
#
_cell.length_a   1.000
_cell.length_b   1.000
_cell.length_c   1.000
_cell.angle_alpha   90.00
_cell.angle_beta   90.00
_cell.angle_gamma   90.00
#
_symmetry.space_group_name_H-M   'P 1'
#
loop_
_entity.id
_entity.type
_entity.pdbx_description
1 polymer ?
#
loop_
_entity_poly.entity_id
_entity_poly.type
_entity_poly.pdbx_seq_one_letter_code
_entity_poly.pdbx_strand_id
1 'polypeptide(L)'
;MEPPPRPNKQKTWLLCEPVTVLDQRTSDTISDTQQPRADSPEGDKEFEQGTSQLSDKIGDTQQPRADSPEGDRKSEQGTSQLSDNIGDTQQPRANSLVRNRKSKKKTSPLSDNSSDTQKARAKSSEGSSDVEYCGRKLLLANIYFEEKMPKVIGDYVNVHIFTLPNGARDIRHAKDAADKLKKGSEENALGAIGEPESESTLLSALKCLDTSGLRVDYQGGWIPSLKPPGTEHLDDARPQISVGLSDEFLAHAMETTTGIYVPMAFLSTLQEDLTLISNPRGNLYGPRFPFLIVEEGENLHQAQNKAAVSGAIALRMLKGLREFNGPKHTQGSDHKQSEFTLDVVFSIVTEGSVHELWVHTDYFPDGKSDGKSPKVLMARLSAYRNAVTWNCVALSRRIQAILKWGKGEFTDKVVSMLEWEA
;
A
#
# COMPACT_ATOMS: atom_id res chain seq x y z
N MET A 1 -56.36 11.56 -27.41
CA MET A 1 -55.66 10.30 -27.09
C MET A 1 -54.42 10.67 -26.29
N GLU A 2 -54.50 10.60 -24.96
CA GLU A 2 -53.32 10.77 -24.10
C GLU A 2 -52.45 9.50 -24.16
N PRO A 3 -51.12 9.63 -24.12
CA PRO A 3 -50.23 8.48 -24.11
C PRO A 3 -50.30 7.75 -22.76
N PRO A 4 -50.16 6.41 -22.74
CA PRO A 4 -50.24 5.65 -21.51
C PRO A 4 -49.04 5.93 -20.60
N PRO A 5 -49.23 5.87 -19.26
CA PRO A 5 -48.15 6.06 -18.30
C PRO A 5 -47.13 4.92 -18.41
N ARG A 6 -45.84 5.27 -18.37
CA ARG A 6 -44.75 4.28 -18.44
C ARG A 6 -44.70 3.43 -17.16
N PRO A 7 -44.42 2.13 -17.27
CA PRO A 7 -44.36 1.24 -16.11
C PRO A 7 -43.15 1.57 -15.22
N ASN A 8 -43.43 1.62 -13.93
CA ASN A 8 -42.50 1.88 -12.84
C ASN A 8 -41.53 0.69 -12.71
N LYS A 9 -40.25 0.88 -13.02
CA LYS A 9 -39.22 -0.16 -12.89
C LYS A 9 -38.80 -0.26 -11.42
N GLN A 10 -39.39 -1.21 -10.69
CA GLN A 10 -38.84 -1.67 -9.41
C GLN A 10 -37.45 -2.28 -9.67
N LYS A 11 -36.41 -1.69 -9.07
CA LYS A 11 -35.05 -2.24 -9.07
C LYS A 11 -34.99 -3.41 -8.08
N THR A 12 -34.95 -4.63 -8.59
CA THR A 12 -34.63 -5.83 -7.83
C THR A 12 -33.12 -5.89 -7.65
N TRP A 13 -32.64 -5.90 -6.40
CA TRP A 13 -31.24 -6.12 -6.07
C TRP A 13 -30.89 -7.58 -6.35
N LEU A 14 -30.12 -7.83 -7.41
CA LEU A 14 -29.49 -9.13 -7.63
C LEU A 14 -28.23 -9.19 -6.77
N LEU A 15 -28.22 -10.08 -5.78
CA LEU A 15 -26.99 -10.52 -5.14
C LEU A 15 -26.04 -11.02 -6.24
N CYS A 16 -24.79 -10.56 -6.22
CA CYS A 16 -23.74 -11.09 -7.06
C CYS A 16 -23.57 -12.58 -6.75
N GLU A 17 -23.86 -13.43 -7.73
CA GLU A 17 -23.50 -14.85 -7.65
C GLU A 17 -21.98 -15.02 -7.67
N PRO A 18 -21.44 -16.02 -6.96
CA PRO A 18 -20.01 -16.29 -6.96
C PRO A 18 -19.56 -16.76 -8.36
N VAL A 19 -18.50 -16.12 -8.86
CA VAL A 19 -17.75 -16.60 -10.03
C VAL A 19 -17.21 -17.99 -9.70
N THR A 20 -17.80 -19.02 -10.32
CA THR A 20 -17.30 -20.39 -10.26
C THR A 20 -16.01 -20.47 -11.07
N VAL A 21 -14.90 -20.72 -10.38
CA VAL A 21 -13.63 -21.08 -11.02
C VAL A 21 -13.82 -22.48 -11.60
N LEU A 22 -13.70 -22.58 -12.91
CA LEU A 22 -13.76 -23.82 -13.68
C LEU A 22 -12.57 -24.72 -13.26
N ASP A 23 -12.86 -25.81 -12.56
CA ASP A 23 -11.89 -26.82 -12.15
C ASP A 23 -11.55 -27.69 -13.38
N GLN A 24 -10.43 -27.41 -14.05
CA GLN A 24 -9.90 -28.25 -15.12
C GLN A 24 -9.19 -29.46 -14.50
N ARG A 25 -9.94 -30.53 -14.24
CA ARG A 25 -9.39 -31.88 -14.09
C ARG A 25 -9.10 -32.47 -15.47
N THR A 26 -7.82 -32.51 -15.83
CA THR A 26 -7.33 -33.36 -16.91
C THR A 26 -7.55 -34.82 -16.53
N SER A 27 -8.33 -35.53 -17.35
CA SER A 27 -8.54 -36.96 -17.28
C SER A 27 -7.62 -37.60 -18.33
N ASP A 28 -6.54 -38.24 -17.89
CA ASP A 28 -5.66 -39.01 -18.77
C ASP A 28 -6.39 -40.26 -19.25
N THR A 29 -6.72 -40.29 -20.54
CA THR A 29 -7.20 -41.48 -21.23
C THR A 29 -6.03 -42.07 -22.01
N ILE A 30 -5.56 -43.21 -21.52
CA ILE A 30 -4.60 -44.09 -22.18
C ILE A 30 -5.23 -44.59 -23.49
N SER A 31 -4.57 -44.33 -24.62
CA SER A 31 -4.86 -45.01 -25.89
C SER A 31 -3.57 -45.62 -26.39
N ASP A 32 -3.59 -46.94 -26.54
CA ASP A 32 -2.58 -47.77 -27.17
C ASP A 32 -2.20 -47.25 -28.55
N THR A 33 -0.90 -47.20 -28.84
CA THR A 33 -0.41 -47.25 -30.22
C THR A 33 0.85 -48.11 -30.27
N GLN A 34 0.73 -49.20 -31.01
CA GLN A 34 1.75 -50.17 -31.33
C GLN A 34 2.92 -49.53 -32.09
N GLN A 35 4.14 -49.91 -31.74
CA GLN A 35 5.34 -49.74 -32.57
C GLN A 35 6.06 -51.09 -32.75
N PRO A 36 6.58 -51.38 -33.96
CA PRO A 36 7.20 -52.67 -34.25
C PRO A 36 8.69 -52.73 -33.86
N ARG A 37 9.12 -53.96 -33.59
CA ARG A 37 10.49 -54.42 -33.33
C ARG A 37 11.46 -54.12 -34.49
N ALA A 38 12.68 -53.72 -34.14
CA ALA A 38 13.94 -54.06 -34.81
C ALA A 38 15.06 -53.80 -33.77
N ASP A 39 15.64 -54.87 -33.20
CA ASP A 39 16.94 -55.46 -33.58
C ASP A 39 18.14 -54.71 -32.98
N SER A 40 18.71 -55.36 -31.95
CA SER A 40 20.04 -55.09 -31.40
C SER A 40 21.15 -55.41 -32.42
N PRO A 41 22.38 -54.90 -32.21
CA PRO A 41 23.35 -55.78 -31.57
C PRO A 41 24.30 -55.11 -30.57
N GLU A 42 24.65 -55.93 -29.57
CA GLU A 42 25.96 -56.21 -28.96
C GLU A 42 27.10 -55.17 -29.00
N GLY A 43 27.78 -55.03 -27.86
CA GLY A 43 29.14 -54.47 -27.82
C GLY A 43 29.60 -54.03 -26.43
N ASP A 44 30.00 -54.99 -25.61
CA ASP A 44 30.64 -54.85 -24.29
C ASP A 44 31.85 -53.89 -24.29
N LYS A 45 31.99 -53.05 -23.25
CA LYS A 45 33.29 -52.66 -22.65
C LYS A 45 33.16 -52.32 -21.16
N GLU A 46 33.78 -53.20 -20.37
CA GLU A 46 34.54 -53.00 -19.13
C GLU A 46 34.50 -51.63 -18.44
N PHE A 47 34.11 -51.62 -17.16
CA PHE A 47 34.48 -50.55 -16.23
C PHE A 47 35.14 -51.16 -14.99
N GLU A 48 36.46 -51.00 -14.92
CA GLU A 48 37.28 -51.38 -13.77
C GLU A 48 37.03 -50.48 -12.56
N GLN A 49 37.12 -51.12 -11.39
CA GLN A 49 37.17 -50.51 -10.07
C GLN A 49 38.51 -49.78 -9.88
N GLY A 50 38.45 -48.56 -9.34
CA GLY A 50 39.63 -47.80 -8.91
C GLY A 50 39.38 -47.11 -7.56
N THR A 51 39.77 -47.78 -6.47
CA THR A 51 39.91 -47.23 -5.12
C THR A 51 41.34 -46.75 -4.88
N SER A 52 41.52 -45.50 -4.42
CA SER A 52 42.75 -44.95 -3.80
C SER A 52 42.37 -43.60 -3.16
N GLN A 53 42.31 -43.40 -1.84
CA GLN A 53 43.37 -43.32 -0.80
C GLN A 53 44.60 -42.49 -1.17
N LEU A 54 44.76 -41.33 -0.50
CA LEU A 54 45.98 -40.56 -0.13
C LEU A 54 45.48 -39.28 0.60
N SER A 55 45.52 -39.20 1.94
CA SER A 55 46.63 -38.84 2.85
C SER A 55 46.96 -37.34 2.92
N ASP A 56 46.77 -36.80 4.14
CA ASP A 56 47.58 -35.84 4.89
C ASP A 56 48.15 -34.59 4.22
N LYS A 57 47.74 -33.42 4.75
CA LYS A 57 48.70 -32.39 5.16
C LYS A 57 48.13 -31.45 6.24
N ILE A 58 48.85 -31.47 7.35
CA ILE A 58 48.74 -30.64 8.55
C ILE A 58 49.12 -29.20 8.21
N GLY A 59 48.36 -28.23 8.72
CA GLY A 59 48.67 -26.80 8.65
C GLY A 59 48.24 -26.10 9.95
N ASP A 60 49.23 -25.81 10.79
CA ASP A 60 49.12 -25.15 12.08
C ASP A 60 48.54 -23.73 11.96
N THR A 61 47.53 -23.41 12.79
CA THR A 61 47.06 -22.03 13.02
C THR A 61 47.39 -21.65 14.46
N GLN A 62 48.38 -20.77 14.62
CA GLN A 62 48.75 -20.18 15.91
C GLN A 62 47.79 -19.03 16.28
N GLN A 63 47.24 -19.09 17.49
CA GLN A 63 46.65 -17.95 18.21
C GLN A 63 47.74 -17.02 18.75
N PRO A 64 47.53 -15.70 18.78
CA PRO A 64 48.23 -14.83 19.71
C PRO A 64 47.39 -14.56 20.96
N ARG A 65 48.07 -14.69 22.10
CA ARG A 65 47.66 -14.33 23.45
C ARG A 65 47.48 -12.81 23.62
N ALA A 66 46.66 -12.50 24.60
CA ALA A 66 46.47 -11.20 25.23
C ALA A 66 47.77 -10.63 25.81
N ASP A 67 47.91 -9.31 25.74
CA ASP A 67 48.66 -8.50 26.70
C ASP A 67 48.00 -7.12 26.85
N SER A 68 47.64 -6.79 28.09
CA SER A 68 47.28 -5.44 28.55
C SER A 68 48.52 -4.54 28.57
N PRO A 69 48.32 -3.21 28.60
CA PRO A 69 48.89 -2.52 29.77
C PRO A 69 47.99 -1.42 30.34
N GLU A 70 48.02 -1.37 31.67
CA GLU A 70 47.72 -0.21 32.52
C GLU A 70 48.60 0.98 32.16
N GLY A 71 48.06 2.19 32.32
CA GLY A 71 48.78 3.44 32.14
C GLY A 71 48.02 4.63 32.70
N ASP A 72 48.17 4.83 34.01
CA ASP A 72 47.90 6.08 34.74
C ASP A 72 48.44 7.33 34.00
N ARG A 73 47.66 8.42 34.00
CA ARG A 73 48.19 9.78 34.27
C ARG A 73 47.09 10.79 34.59
N LYS A 74 47.29 11.44 35.73
CA LYS A 74 46.59 12.60 36.29
C LYS A 74 46.99 13.91 35.59
N SER A 75 46.24 14.96 35.93
CA SER A 75 46.56 16.42 35.93
C SER A 75 46.72 17.06 34.54
N GLU A 76 46.33 18.31 34.26
CA GLU A 76 46.02 19.46 35.13
C GLU A 76 45.29 20.56 34.33
N GLN A 77 44.71 21.46 35.11
CA GLN A 77 44.24 22.83 34.89
C GLN A 77 44.68 23.60 33.62
N GLY A 78 43.77 24.46 33.12
CA GLY A 78 44.11 25.51 32.16
C GLY A 78 42.92 26.41 31.78
N THR A 79 42.60 27.37 32.65
CA THR A 79 41.71 28.52 32.43
C THR A 79 42.19 29.47 31.34
N SER A 80 41.27 30.03 30.53
CA SER A 80 41.27 31.38 29.89
C SER A 80 39.94 31.52 29.11
N GLN A 81 38.91 32.24 29.57
CA GLN A 81 38.66 33.70 29.52
C GLN A 81 38.69 34.37 28.13
N LEU A 82 37.66 35.23 27.93
CA LEU A 82 37.34 36.17 26.84
C LEU A 82 36.56 35.57 25.64
N SER A 83 35.46 36.12 25.14
CA SER A 83 34.82 37.43 25.38
C SER A 83 33.38 37.46 24.82
N ASP A 84 32.59 38.31 25.46
CA ASP A 84 31.28 38.90 25.11
C ASP A 84 30.91 39.04 23.62
N ASN A 85 29.63 38.74 23.28
CA ASN A 85 28.63 39.79 22.96
C ASN A 85 27.29 39.24 22.43
N ILE A 86 26.22 39.67 23.11
CA ILE A 86 24.96 40.25 22.62
C ILE A 86 24.08 39.44 21.65
N GLY A 87 22.84 39.17 22.11
CA GLY A 87 21.72 38.80 21.25
C GLY A 87 20.45 38.46 22.03
N ASP A 88 19.88 39.42 22.75
CA ASP A 88 18.56 39.31 23.38
C ASP A 88 17.47 39.01 22.32
N THR A 89 16.73 37.93 22.48
CA THR A 89 15.39 37.78 21.89
C THR A 89 14.47 37.13 22.90
N GLN A 90 13.54 37.94 23.40
CA GLN A 90 12.52 37.57 24.37
C GLN A 90 11.53 36.55 23.77
N GLN A 91 11.35 35.41 24.44
CA GLN A 91 10.17 34.57 24.28
C GLN A 91 9.23 34.78 25.49
N PRO A 92 7.93 35.03 25.29
CA PRO A 92 6.98 35.07 26.39
C PRO A 92 6.60 33.64 26.84
N ARG A 93 6.80 33.40 28.14
CA ARG A 93 6.27 32.24 28.88
C ARG A 93 4.74 32.27 28.88
N ALA A 94 4.12 31.21 28.36
CA ALA A 94 2.70 30.94 28.57
C ALA A 94 2.49 30.17 29.88
N ASN A 95 1.66 30.75 30.75
CA ASN A 95 1.28 30.22 32.06
C ASN A 95 0.39 28.97 31.93
N SER A 96 0.72 27.94 32.70
CA SER A 96 -0.11 26.76 32.92
C SER A 96 -1.34 27.12 33.77
N LEU A 97 -2.54 27.05 33.18
CA LEU A 97 -3.80 27.16 33.91
C LEU A 97 -4.25 25.77 34.39
N VAL A 98 -4.04 25.52 35.68
CA VAL A 98 -4.60 24.40 36.44
C VAL A 98 -6.12 24.58 36.52
N ARG A 99 -6.89 23.72 35.84
CA ARG A 99 -8.35 23.64 36.00
C ARG A 99 -8.72 22.61 37.07
N ASN A 100 -9.06 23.12 38.25
CA ASN A 100 -9.77 22.37 39.30
C ASN A 100 -11.21 22.05 38.86
N ARG A 101 -11.52 20.77 38.63
CA ARG A 101 -12.90 20.28 38.48
C ARG A 101 -13.50 20.04 39.88
N LYS A 102 -14.40 20.92 40.30
CA LYS A 102 -15.27 20.73 41.48
C LYS A 102 -16.43 19.80 41.12
N SER A 103 -16.51 18.70 41.86
CA SER A 103 -17.63 17.78 41.94
C SER A 103 -18.84 18.48 42.58
N LYS A 104 -20.00 18.51 41.90
CA LYS A 104 -21.29 18.82 42.53
C LYS A 104 -22.29 17.73 42.20
N LYS A 105 -22.48 16.87 43.20
CA LYS A 105 -23.55 15.87 43.33
C LYS A 105 -24.84 16.64 43.63
N LYS A 106 -25.88 16.50 42.80
CA LYS A 106 -27.22 17.00 43.07
C LYS A 106 -28.21 15.87 42.78
N THR A 107 -28.78 15.35 43.86
CA THR A 107 -29.85 14.35 43.90
C THR A 107 -31.22 15.04 43.81
N SER A 108 -32.22 14.22 43.44
CA SER A 108 -33.68 14.37 43.56
C SER A 108 -34.42 14.76 42.27
N PRO A 109 -35.72 14.40 42.11
CA PRO A 109 -36.39 13.13 42.45
C PRO A 109 -37.22 12.58 41.26
N LEU A 110 -37.76 11.36 41.44
CA LEU A 110 -38.67 10.65 40.52
C LEU A 110 -39.91 11.47 40.15
N SER A 111 -40.33 11.39 38.88
CA SER A 111 -41.71 11.59 38.45
C SER A 111 -42.03 10.65 37.28
N ASP A 112 -42.86 9.65 37.56
CA ASP A 112 -43.60 8.88 36.58
C ASP A 112 -44.62 9.78 35.87
N ASN A 113 -44.69 9.69 34.53
CA ASN A 113 -45.95 9.49 33.80
C ASN A 113 -45.81 9.62 32.28
N SER A 114 -46.57 8.73 31.63
CA SER A 114 -47.30 8.92 30.36
C SER A 114 -46.54 8.78 29.04
N SER A 115 -46.72 7.58 28.49
CA SER A 115 -47.21 7.27 27.13
C SER A 115 -47.48 8.42 26.14
N ASP A 116 -47.21 8.07 24.88
CA ASP A 116 -47.62 8.70 23.61
C ASP A 116 -46.74 9.80 23.02
N THR A 117 -45.69 9.38 22.30
CA THR A 117 -45.32 9.96 20.98
C THR A 117 -44.18 9.16 20.31
N GLN A 118 -44.50 7.98 19.75
CA GLN A 118 -43.63 7.31 18.77
C GLN A 118 -44.37 7.16 17.45
N LYS A 119 -44.48 8.25 16.68
CA LYS A 119 -44.83 8.19 15.26
C LYS A 119 -44.34 9.39 14.45
N ALA A 120 -43.07 9.75 14.63
CA ALA A 120 -42.34 10.52 13.63
C ALA A 120 -41.31 9.60 12.99
N ARG A 121 -41.79 8.66 12.17
CA ARG A 121 -40.94 7.91 11.24
C ARG A 121 -40.32 8.95 10.32
N ALA A 122 -39.02 9.16 10.47
CA ALA A 122 -38.22 10.02 9.61
C ALA A 122 -38.57 9.69 8.15
N LYS A 123 -39.20 10.66 7.48
CA LYS A 123 -39.18 10.70 6.03
C LYS A 123 -37.71 10.89 5.68
N SER A 124 -37.01 9.80 5.36
CA SER A 124 -35.73 9.90 4.68
C SER A 124 -36.00 10.74 3.46
N SER A 125 -35.50 11.96 3.42
CA SER A 125 -35.36 12.67 2.17
C SER A 125 -34.74 11.68 1.19
N GLU A 126 -35.33 11.51 0.02
CA GLU A 126 -34.71 10.86 -1.13
C GLU A 126 -33.43 11.65 -1.45
N GLY A 127 -32.41 11.41 -0.63
CA GLY A 127 -31.16 12.12 -0.61
C GLY A 127 -30.37 11.61 -1.79
N SER A 128 -29.85 12.55 -2.57
CA SER A 128 -28.59 12.43 -3.33
C SER A 128 -27.87 11.15 -2.93
N SER A 129 -27.84 10.16 -3.82
CA SER A 129 -27.24 8.86 -3.51
C SER A 129 -25.86 9.06 -2.90
N ASP A 130 -25.47 8.23 -1.93
CA ASP A 130 -24.18 8.35 -1.24
C ASP A 130 -22.98 8.54 -2.20
N VAL A 131 -23.07 7.93 -3.39
CA VAL A 131 -22.12 8.07 -4.50
C VAL A 131 -22.03 9.51 -5.01
N GLU A 132 -23.14 10.24 -5.08
CA GLU A 132 -23.16 11.66 -5.45
C GLU A 132 -22.48 12.55 -4.40
N TYR A 133 -22.54 12.18 -3.11
CA TYR A 133 -21.89 12.97 -2.05
C TYR A 133 -20.37 12.92 -2.17
N CYS A 134 -19.80 11.72 -2.23
CA CYS A 134 -18.36 11.53 -2.43
C CYS A 134 -17.94 12.09 -3.80
N GLY A 135 -18.70 11.77 -4.85
CA GLY A 135 -18.41 12.18 -6.22
C GLY A 135 -18.29 13.69 -6.41
N ARG A 136 -19.21 14.49 -5.86
CA ARG A 136 -19.15 15.96 -6.04
C ARG A 136 -17.92 16.59 -5.39
N LYS A 137 -17.59 16.18 -4.16
CA LYS A 137 -16.43 16.74 -3.44
C LYS A 137 -15.10 16.36 -4.08
N LEU A 138 -14.99 15.12 -4.56
CA LEU A 138 -13.80 14.62 -5.25
C LEU A 138 -13.64 15.21 -6.65
N LEU A 139 -14.74 15.45 -7.37
CA LEU A 139 -14.71 16.04 -8.70
C LEU A 139 -14.13 17.47 -8.69
N LEU A 140 -14.39 18.26 -7.64
CA LEU A 140 -13.79 19.58 -7.45
C LEU A 140 -12.26 19.52 -7.36
N ALA A 141 -11.72 18.39 -6.91
CA ALA A 141 -10.29 18.11 -6.82
C ALA A 141 -9.72 17.40 -8.06
N ASN A 142 -10.49 17.28 -9.15
CA ASN A 142 -10.15 16.46 -10.31
C ASN A 142 -9.89 14.98 -9.98
N ILE A 143 -10.52 14.46 -8.93
CA ILE A 143 -10.50 13.04 -8.60
C ILE A 143 -11.85 12.43 -9.02
N TYR A 144 -11.78 11.46 -9.93
CA TYR A 144 -12.91 10.72 -10.46
C TYR A 144 -13.11 9.48 -9.62
N PHE A 145 -14.35 9.26 -9.21
CA PHE A 145 -14.73 8.13 -8.39
C PHE A 145 -15.62 7.22 -9.22
N GLU A 146 -15.17 6.00 -9.47
CA GLU A 146 -15.95 5.00 -10.21
C GLU A 146 -16.17 3.73 -9.37
N GLU A 147 -17.44 3.38 -9.15
CA GLU A 147 -17.80 2.13 -8.48
C GLU A 147 -17.43 0.91 -9.35
N LYS A 148 -17.50 1.07 -10.68
CA LYS A 148 -17.16 0.03 -11.65
C LYS A 148 -15.88 0.42 -12.38
N MET A 149 -14.82 -0.34 -12.17
CA MET A 149 -13.54 -0.14 -12.83
C MET A 149 -13.65 -0.23 -14.37
N PRO A 150 -13.02 0.71 -15.12
CA PRO A 150 -12.89 0.60 -16.58
C PRO A 150 -12.18 -0.69 -16.99
N LYS A 151 -12.68 -1.34 -18.05
CA LYS A 151 -12.19 -2.67 -18.47
C LYS A 151 -10.68 -2.68 -18.72
N VAL A 152 -10.13 -1.66 -19.37
CA VAL A 152 -8.70 -1.57 -19.69
C VAL A 152 -7.83 -1.60 -18.43
N ILE A 153 -8.23 -0.86 -17.39
CA ILE A 153 -7.52 -0.85 -16.10
C ILE A 153 -7.69 -2.18 -15.39
N GLY A 154 -8.91 -2.75 -15.44
CA GLY A 154 -9.18 -4.06 -14.86
C GLY A 154 -8.38 -5.19 -15.49
N ASP A 155 -8.24 -5.19 -16.82
CA ASP A 155 -7.42 -6.14 -17.55
C ASP A 155 -5.95 -5.98 -17.13
N TYR A 156 -5.43 -4.74 -17.10
CA TYR A 156 -4.06 -4.46 -16.66
C TYR A 156 -3.79 -4.98 -15.24
N VAL A 157 -4.62 -4.59 -14.26
CA VAL A 157 -4.45 -4.98 -12.86
C VAL A 157 -4.56 -6.50 -12.69
N ASN A 158 -5.48 -7.14 -13.40
CA ASN A 158 -5.60 -8.60 -13.32
C ASN A 158 -4.38 -9.30 -13.93
N VAL A 159 -3.94 -8.90 -15.11
CA VAL A 159 -2.84 -9.55 -15.84
C VAL A 159 -1.49 -9.29 -15.17
N HIS A 160 -1.15 -8.05 -14.89
CA HIS A 160 0.20 -7.69 -14.43
C HIS A 160 0.37 -7.83 -12.92
N ILE A 161 -0.69 -7.61 -12.15
CA ILE A 161 -0.58 -7.51 -10.68
C ILE A 161 -1.16 -8.75 -10.02
N PHE A 162 -2.32 -9.24 -10.46
CA PHE A 162 -3.01 -10.35 -9.80
C PHE A 162 -2.79 -11.74 -10.42
N THR A 163 -2.06 -11.87 -11.54
CA THR A 163 -1.76 -13.18 -12.18
C THR A 163 -0.50 -13.84 -11.61
N LEU A 164 -0.07 -13.46 -10.41
CA LEU A 164 1.17 -13.98 -9.85
C LEU A 164 1.05 -15.48 -9.51
N PRO A 165 2.05 -16.30 -9.87
CA PRO A 165 2.08 -17.71 -9.51
C PRO A 165 2.12 -17.83 -7.99
N ASN A 166 1.11 -18.49 -7.43
CA ASN A 166 1.00 -18.74 -6.00
C ASN A 166 1.84 -19.96 -5.65
N GLY A 167 3.11 -19.74 -5.30
CA GLY A 167 3.93 -20.80 -4.73
C GLY A 167 3.33 -21.28 -3.41
N ALA A 168 3.65 -22.51 -2.99
CA ALA A 168 3.13 -23.07 -1.72
C ALA A 168 3.45 -22.17 -0.51
N ARG A 169 4.58 -21.45 -0.54
CA ARG A 169 4.95 -20.46 0.48
C ARG A 169 3.96 -19.29 0.52
N ASP A 170 3.57 -18.78 -0.65
CA ASP A 170 2.66 -17.63 -0.74
C ASP A 170 1.28 -17.98 -0.21
N ILE A 171 0.78 -19.16 -0.59
CA ILE A 171 -0.50 -19.68 -0.11
C ILE A 171 -0.52 -19.76 1.42
N ARG A 172 0.59 -20.18 2.05
CA ARG A 172 0.71 -20.22 3.52
C ARG A 172 0.67 -18.82 4.12
N HIS A 173 1.50 -17.89 3.65
CA HIS A 173 1.49 -16.51 4.16
C HIS A 173 0.12 -15.83 4.01
N ALA A 174 -0.54 -16.01 2.86
CA ALA A 174 -1.89 -15.48 2.65
C ALA A 174 -2.92 -16.10 3.59
N LYS A 175 -2.80 -17.40 3.88
CA LYS A 175 -3.67 -18.09 4.85
C LYS A 175 -3.42 -17.59 6.28
N ASP A 176 -2.16 -17.46 6.69
CA ASP A 176 -1.80 -16.96 8.03
C ASP A 176 -2.31 -15.53 8.23
N ALA A 177 -2.15 -14.67 7.21
CA ALA A 177 -2.70 -13.32 7.20
C ALA A 177 -4.25 -13.33 7.27
N ALA A 178 -4.90 -14.22 6.53
CA ALA A 178 -6.36 -14.36 6.55
C ALA A 178 -6.87 -14.82 7.92
N ASP A 179 -6.15 -15.73 8.59
CA ASP A 179 -6.47 -16.18 9.93
C ASP A 179 -6.32 -15.04 10.95
N LYS A 180 -5.34 -14.15 10.79
CA LYS A 180 -5.23 -12.90 11.60
C LYS A 180 -6.40 -11.96 11.36
N LEU A 181 -6.77 -11.72 10.10
CA LEU A 181 -7.91 -10.86 9.75
C LEU A 181 -9.22 -11.39 10.34
N LYS A 182 -9.45 -12.69 10.20
CA LYS A 182 -10.65 -13.34 10.73
C LYS A 182 -10.69 -13.25 12.25
N LYS A 183 -9.61 -13.65 12.91
CA LYS A 183 -9.52 -13.64 14.38
C LYS A 183 -9.74 -12.22 14.93
N GLY A 184 -9.04 -11.22 14.38
CA GLY A 184 -9.22 -9.83 14.82
C GLY A 184 -10.65 -9.33 14.55
N SER A 185 -11.27 -9.72 13.43
CA SER A 185 -12.67 -9.38 13.17
C SER A 185 -13.65 -10.05 14.16
N GLU A 186 -13.39 -11.27 14.60
CA GLU A 186 -14.21 -11.96 15.62
C GLU A 186 -14.02 -11.33 17.00
N GLU A 187 -12.79 -10.97 17.37
CA GLU A 187 -12.46 -10.25 18.61
C GLU A 187 -13.17 -8.88 18.64
N ASN A 188 -13.11 -8.12 17.55
CA ASN A 188 -13.81 -6.84 17.39
C ASN A 188 -15.33 -6.97 17.48
N ALA A 189 -15.91 -8.08 17.02
CA ALA A 189 -17.35 -8.32 17.11
C ALA A 189 -17.81 -8.65 18.54
N LEU A 190 -16.95 -9.26 19.34
CA LEU A 190 -17.23 -9.61 20.75
C LEU A 190 -16.96 -8.44 21.69
N GLY A 191 -15.99 -7.58 21.37
CA GLY A 191 -15.66 -6.38 22.13
C GLY A 191 -16.68 -5.27 21.90
N ALA A 192 -17.70 -5.16 22.74
CA ALA A 192 -18.62 -4.00 22.76
C ALA A 192 -17.97 -2.69 23.29
N ILE A 193 -16.65 -2.55 23.20
CA ILE A 193 -15.88 -1.49 23.87
C ILE A 193 -15.09 -0.71 22.82
N GLY A 194 -15.28 0.62 22.85
CA GLY A 194 -15.04 1.53 21.74
C GLY A 194 -13.62 1.62 21.18
N GLU A 195 -13.60 1.94 19.88
CA GLU A 195 -12.49 2.44 19.05
C GLU A 195 -11.47 1.41 18.47
N PRO A 196 -10.77 1.77 17.37
CA PRO A 196 -10.63 0.94 16.18
C PRO A 196 -9.46 -0.06 16.24
N GLU A 197 -9.76 -1.30 16.65
CA GLU A 197 -8.81 -2.42 16.53
C GLU A 197 -8.67 -2.94 15.07
N SER A 198 -9.45 -2.41 14.13
CA SER A 198 -9.40 -2.78 12.70
C SER A 198 -8.01 -2.54 12.11
N GLU A 199 -7.37 -1.43 12.48
CA GLU A 199 -6.03 -1.04 12.07
C GLU A 199 -4.98 -2.06 12.56
N SER A 200 -5.03 -2.40 13.85
CA SER A 200 -4.11 -3.36 14.47
C SER A 200 -4.23 -4.76 13.84
N THR A 201 -5.45 -5.12 13.44
CA THR A 201 -5.76 -6.39 12.77
C THR A 201 -5.14 -6.44 11.38
N LEU A 202 -5.35 -5.40 10.56
CA LEU A 202 -4.79 -5.34 9.21
C LEU A 202 -3.26 -5.24 9.24
N LEU A 203 -2.69 -4.46 10.18
CA LEU A 203 -1.25 -4.40 10.37
C LEU A 203 -0.67 -5.76 10.76
N SER A 204 -1.33 -6.49 11.65
CA SER A 204 -0.92 -7.85 12.05
C SER A 204 -0.99 -8.84 10.88
N ALA A 205 -2.00 -8.71 10.03
CA ALA A 205 -2.11 -9.51 8.80
C ALA A 205 -1.01 -9.16 7.79
N LEU A 206 -0.71 -7.87 7.59
CA LEU A 206 0.38 -7.40 6.72
C LEU A 206 1.74 -7.95 7.18
N LYS A 207 1.99 -8.02 8.49
CA LYS A 207 3.22 -8.62 9.06
C LYS A 207 3.34 -10.13 8.80
N CYS A 208 2.24 -10.83 8.52
CA CYS A 208 2.26 -12.23 8.13
C CYS A 208 2.55 -12.42 6.63
N LEU A 209 2.42 -11.35 5.85
CA LEU A 209 2.80 -11.33 4.44
C LEU A 209 4.28 -10.99 4.29
N ASP A 210 4.83 -11.34 3.15
CA ASP A 210 6.23 -11.10 2.86
C ASP A 210 6.48 -9.63 2.46
N THR A 211 6.77 -8.81 3.47
CA THR A 211 7.13 -7.39 3.32
C THR A 211 8.64 -7.16 3.26
N SER A 212 9.47 -8.18 2.98
CA SER A 212 10.92 -8.01 2.91
C SER A 212 11.30 -6.97 1.86
N GLY A 213 12.14 -5.99 2.21
CA GLY A 213 12.51 -4.90 1.28
C GLY A 213 11.44 -3.83 1.09
N LEU A 214 10.30 -3.94 1.78
CA LEU A 214 9.27 -2.91 1.83
C LEU A 214 9.28 -2.24 3.19
N ARG A 215 8.94 -0.96 3.21
CA ARG A 215 8.66 -0.22 4.44
C ARG A 215 7.16 -0.20 4.68
N VAL A 216 6.73 -0.75 5.80
CA VAL A 216 5.38 -0.57 6.33
C VAL A 216 5.46 0.49 7.42
N ASP A 217 4.75 1.59 7.23
CA ASP A 217 4.72 2.70 8.17
C ASP A 217 3.31 2.90 8.71
N TYR A 218 3.24 3.28 9.98
CA TYR A 218 2.02 3.32 10.79
C TYR A 218 1.76 4.74 11.26
N GLN A 219 0.50 5.18 11.22
CA GLN A 219 -0.01 6.47 11.71
C GLN A 219 0.92 7.67 11.51
N GLY A 220 0.69 8.41 10.43
CA GLY A 220 1.43 9.63 10.17
C GLY A 220 0.76 10.43 9.08
N GLY A 221 0.43 11.67 9.45
CA GLY A 221 -0.16 12.61 8.52
C GLY A 221 0.79 12.89 7.38
N TRP A 222 0.23 12.98 6.18
CA TRP A 222 1.01 13.42 5.03
C TRP A 222 1.20 14.93 5.11
N ILE A 223 2.28 15.43 4.50
CA ILE A 223 2.59 16.85 4.47
C ILE A 223 1.41 17.56 3.78
N PRO A 224 0.76 18.53 4.45
CA PRO A 224 -0.43 19.19 3.90
C PRO A 224 -0.20 19.86 2.54
N SER A 225 1.03 20.27 2.20
CA SER A 225 1.37 20.88 0.92
C SER A 225 1.30 19.92 -0.28
N LEU A 226 1.28 18.60 -0.04
CA LEU A 226 1.13 17.60 -1.10
C LEU A 226 -0.29 17.49 -1.62
N LYS A 227 -1.24 17.93 -0.80
CA LYS A 227 -2.67 17.82 -1.02
C LYS A 227 -3.05 18.36 -2.42
N PRO A 228 -3.84 17.61 -3.22
CA PRO A 228 -4.22 18.08 -4.55
C PRO A 228 -5.02 19.38 -4.45
N PRO A 229 -4.84 20.33 -5.39
CA PRO A 229 -5.64 21.55 -5.41
C PRO A 229 -7.14 21.24 -5.45
N GLY A 230 -7.96 22.01 -4.74
CA GLY A 230 -9.41 21.80 -4.71
C GLY A 230 -9.88 20.72 -3.73
N THR A 231 -9.02 20.25 -2.83
CA THR A 231 -9.38 19.31 -1.75
C THR A 231 -9.41 19.98 -0.37
N GLU A 232 -9.38 21.31 -0.28
CA GLU A 232 -9.27 22.04 0.99
C GLU A 232 -10.46 21.74 1.93
N HIS A 233 -11.61 21.35 1.37
CA HIS A 233 -12.81 20.93 2.09
C HIS A 233 -12.87 19.43 2.44
N LEU A 234 -11.88 18.64 2.03
CA LEU A 234 -11.75 17.23 2.38
C LEU A 234 -10.89 17.10 3.63
N ASP A 235 -11.12 16.03 4.40
CA ASP A 235 -10.25 15.69 5.53
C ASP A 235 -8.80 15.50 5.06
N ASP A 236 -7.86 15.74 5.97
CA ASP A 236 -6.45 15.50 5.68
C ASP A 236 -6.22 14.00 5.43
N ALA A 237 -5.48 13.71 4.37
CA ALA A 237 -4.89 12.40 4.11
C ALA A 237 -3.96 12.04 5.28
N ARG A 238 -4.36 11.05 6.08
CA ARG A 238 -3.61 10.59 7.25
C ARG A 238 -3.71 9.06 7.31
N PRO A 239 -3.07 8.37 6.36
CA PRO A 239 -3.23 6.94 6.29
C PRO A 239 -2.70 6.29 7.55
N GLN A 240 -3.54 5.40 8.06
CA GLN A 240 -3.25 4.51 9.17
C GLN A 240 -2.04 3.65 8.84
N ILE A 241 -2.00 3.12 7.61
CA ILE A 241 -0.89 2.31 7.12
C ILE A 241 -0.49 2.79 5.73
N SER A 242 0.81 2.94 5.50
CA SER A 242 1.36 3.16 4.17
C SER A 242 2.49 2.17 3.91
N VAL A 243 2.47 1.55 2.74
CA VAL A 243 3.50 0.61 2.29
C VAL A 243 4.16 1.18 1.04
N GLY A 244 5.48 1.25 1.08
CA GLY A 244 6.32 1.68 -0.03
C GLY A 244 7.67 0.98 0.01
N LEU A 245 8.62 1.49 -0.77
CA LEU A 245 9.99 0.98 -0.79
C LEU A 245 10.73 1.41 0.48
N SER A 246 11.49 0.50 1.08
CA SER A 246 12.46 0.86 2.13
C SER A 246 13.71 1.47 1.50
N ASP A 247 14.34 2.41 2.21
CA ASP A 247 15.58 3.05 1.78
C ASP A 247 16.66 2.01 1.47
N GLU A 248 16.82 0.96 2.30
CA GLU A 248 17.83 -0.08 2.11
C GLU A 248 17.60 -0.90 0.83
N PHE A 249 16.34 -1.22 0.55
CA PHE A 249 15.97 -2.00 -0.64
C PHE A 249 16.12 -1.18 -1.92
N LEU A 250 15.69 0.09 -1.90
CA LEU A 250 15.84 1.00 -3.02
C LEU A 250 17.32 1.28 -3.29
N ALA A 251 18.13 1.51 -2.25
CA ALA A 251 19.57 1.68 -2.38
C ALA A 251 20.23 0.47 -3.03
N HIS A 252 19.93 -0.74 -2.54
CA HIS A 252 20.46 -1.98 -3.12
C HIS A 252 20.03 -2.18 -4.58
N ALA A 253 18.76 -1.90 -4.91
CA ALA A 253 18.24 -2.02 -6.27
C ALA A 253 18.92 -1.02 -7.22
N MET A 254 19.14 0.22 -6.76
CA MET A 254 19.89 1.22 -7.52
C MET A 254 21.36 0.83 -7.68
N GLU A 255 22.07 0.45 -6.60
CA GLU A 255 23.47 -0.01 -6.66
C GLU A 255 23.66 -1.14 -7.68
N THR A 256 22.73 -2.11 -7.70
CA THR A 256 22.79 -3.25 -8.61
C THR A 256 22.60 -2.85 -10.07
N THR A 257 21.74 -1.86 -10.34
CA THR A 257 21.34 -1.51 -11.71
C THR A 257 22.21 -0.41 -12.31
N THR A 258 22.60 0.59 -11.52
CA THR A 258 23.31 1.80 -11.98
C THR A 258 24.77 1.87 -11.53
N GLY A 259 25.18 1.08 -10.52
CA GLY A 259 26.51 1.20 -9.93
C GLY A 259 26.72 2.47 -9.10
N ILE A 260 25.66 3.24 -8.81
CA ILE A 260 25.72 4.41 -7.95
C ILE A 260 26.02 3.97 -6.52
N TYR A 261 27.15 4.43 -5.98
CA TYR A 261 27.59 4.05 -4.63
C TYR A 261 26.90 4.85 -3.50
N VAL A 262 26.13 5.90 -3.81
CA VAL A 262 25.40 6.69 -2.79
C VAL A 262 23.95 7.08 -3.21
N PRO A 263 23.08 6.13 -3.58
CA PRO A 263 21.72 6.44 -4.06
C PRO A 263 20.87 7.21 -3.06
N MET A 264 21.11 6.97 -1.76
CA MET A 264 20.33 7.61 -0.69
C MET A 264 20.70 9.07 -0.46
N ALA A 265 21.96 9.46 -0.66
CA ALA A 265 22.33 10.88 -0.59
C ALA A 265 21.66 11.64 -1.72
N PHE A 266 21.64 11.06 -2.92
CA PHE A 266 20.95 11.63 -4.09
C PHE A 266 19.46 11.85 -3.82
N LEU A 267 18.72 10.82 -3.40
CA LEU A 267 17.29 10.95 -3.08
C LEU A 267 17.02 11.95 -1.93
N SER A 268 17.94 12.04 -0.97
CA SER A 268 17.83 13.02 0.12
C SER A 268 18.01 14.44 -0.41
N THR A 269 19.01 14.68 -1.26
CA THR A 269 19.22 15.98 -1.92
C THR A 269 18.01 16.38 -2.77
N LEU A 270 17.46 15.47 -3.58
CA LEU A 270 16.26 15.77 -4.37
C LEU A 270 15.04 16.12 -3.49
N GLN A 271 14.92 15.46 -2.34
CA GLN A 271 13.85 15.74 -1.38
C GLN A 271 14.06 17.07 -0.66
N GLU A 272 15.30 17.41 -0.29
CA GLU A 272 15.69 18.66 0.37
C GLU A 272 15.51 19.87 -0.55
N ASP A 273 15.87 19.72 -1.82
CA ASP A 273 15.69 20.75 -2.86
C ASP A 273 14.22 20.87 -3.33
N LEU A 274 13.33 20.02 -2.80
CA LEU A 274 11.92 19.91 -3.20
C LEU A 274 11.73 19.61 -4.69
N THR A 275 12.74 19.03 -5.35
CA THR A 275 12.68 18.64 -6.77
C THR A 275 11.91 17.33 -6.95
N LEU A 276 12.05 16.41 -5.99
CA LEU A 276 11.33 15.15 -5.97
C LEU A 276 10.79 14.85 -4.57
N ILE A 277 9.48 14.65 -4.50
CA ILE A 277 8.83 14.22 -3.26
C ILE A 277 8.65 12.70 -3.34
N SER A 278 9.45 11.98 -2.57
CA SER A 278 9.44 10.52 -2.48
C SER A 278 8.85 10.01 -1.16
N ASN A 279 8.86 10.80 -0.09
CA ASN A 279 8.23 10.46 1.20
C ASN A 279 7.12 11.47 1.57
N PRO A 280 5.87 11.02 1.81
CA PRO A 280 4.78 11.94 2.08
C PRO A 280 4.75 12.50 3.50
N ARG A 281 5.54 12.00 4.47
CA ARG A 281 5.47 12.40 5.89
C ARG A 281 6.45 13.50 6.31
N GLY A 282 7.36 13.90 5.41
CA GLY A 282 8.38 14.94 5.70
C GLY A 282 9.48 14.52 6.68
N ASN A 283 9.42 13.31 7.23
CA ASN A 283 10.56 12.69 7.91
C ASN A 283 11.47 12.01 6.88
N LEU A 284 12.71 11.68 7.25
CA LEU A 284 13.63 10.99 6.33
C LEU A 284 13.39 9.47 6.27
N TYR A 285 12.58 8.90 7.17
CA TYR A 285 12.48 7.45 7.44
C TYR A 285 11.13 6.81 7.08
N GLY A 286 10.28 7.52 6.33
CA GLY A 286 8.99 7.03 5.87
C GLY A 286 9.10 6.19 4.59
N PRO A 287 8.01 5.55 4.16
CA PRO A 287 8.01 4.73 2.96
C PRO A 287 8.23 5.61 1.73
N ARG A 288 9.20 5.23 0.89
CA ARG A 288 9.44 5.89 -0.39
C ARG A 288 8.43 5.38 -1.41
N PHE A 289 7.84 6.29 -2.18
CA PHE A 289 6.85 6.01 -3.23
C PHE A 289 5.75 5.03 -2.77
N PRO A 290 4.86 5.45 -1.85
CA PRO A 290 3.81 4.58 -1.34
C PRO A 290 2.94 4.04 -2.48
N PHE A 291 2.80 2.72 -2.56
CA PHE A 291 2.00 2.06 -3.58
C PHE A 291 0.81 1.28 -3.00
N LEU A 292 0.75 1.11 -1.68
CA LEU A 292 -0.41 0.58 -0.97
C LEU A 292 -0.67 1.42 0.29
N ILE A 293 -1.90 1.91 0.42
CA ILE A 293 -2.33 2.81 1.50
C ILE A 293 -3.54 2.21 2.21
N VAL A 294 -3.67 2.41 3.51
CA VAL A 294 -4.86 2.03 4.27
C VAL A 294 -5.43 3.29 4.91
N GLU A 295 -6.72 3.51 4.68
CA GLU A 295 -7.48 4.61 5.26
C GLU A 295 -8.70 4.10 6.04
N GLU A 296 -8.93 4.72 7.19
CA GLU A 296 -10.08 4.52 8.05
C GLU A 296 -10.75 5.87 8.35
N GLY A 297 -12.07 5.81 8.53
CA GLY A 297 -12.92 6.97 8.80
C GLY A 297 -14.05 6.59 9.74
N GLU A 298 -14.78 7.59 10.22
CA GLU A 298 -15.96 7.37 11.08
C GLU A 298 -17.07 6.60 10.34
N ASN A 299 -17.03 6.67 9.01
CA ASN A 299 -17.84 5.89 8.10
C ASN A 299 -17.07 5.59 6.81
N LEU A 300 -17.60 4.68 6.00
CA LEU A 300 -16.96 4.27 4.74
C LEU A 300 -16.70 5.44 3.79
N HIS A 301 -17.60 6.42 3.72
CA HIS A 301 -17.48 7.57 2.80
C HIS A 301 -16.33 8.49 3.18
N GLN A 302 -16.15 8.76 4.47
CA GLN A 302 -14.98 9.52 4.94
C GLN A 302 -13.68 8.76 4.63
N ALA A 303 -13.67 7.46 4.89
CA ALA A 303 -12.51 6.61 4.62
C ALA A 303 -12.17 6.56 3.11
N GLN A 304 -13.20 6.47 2.24
CA GLN A 304 -13.06 6.57 0.77
C GLN A 304 -12.51 7.94 0.34
N ASN A 305 -13.04 9.04 0.88
CA ASN A 305 -12.57 10.38 0.56
C ASN A 305 -11.10 10.59 0.96
N LYS A 306 -10.70 10.12 2.14
CA LYS A 306 -9.29 10.14 2.56
C LYS A 306 -8.42 9.29 1.64
N ALA A 307 -8.86 8.08 1.30
CA ALA A 307 -8.16 7.20 0.36
C ALA A 307 -8.02 7.81 -1.04
N ALA A 308 -9.01 8.55 -1.52
CA ALA A 308 -8.96 9.29 -2.78
C ALA A 308 -7.84 10.34 -2.76
N VAL A 309 -7.77 11.13 -1.68
CA VAL A 309 -6.73 12.15 -1.52
C VAL A 309 -5.35 11.52 -1.37
N SER A 310 -5.20 10.48 -0.54
CA SER A 310 -3.95 9.77 -0.36
C SER A 310 -3.49 9.07 -1.64
N GLY A 311 -4.38 8.40 -2.37
CA GLY A 311 -4.04 7.82 -3.67
C GLY A 311 -3.60 8.87 -4.70
N ALA A 312 -4.28 10.02 -4.75
CA ALA A 312 -3.91 11.13 -5.63
C ALA A 312 -2.54 11.73 -5.29
N ILE A 313 -2.21 11.89 -4.01
CA ILE A 313 -0.89 12.37 -3.58
C ILE A 313 0.19 11.36 -3.94
N ALA A 314 -0.01 10.06 -3.71
CA ALA A 314 0.96 9.03 -4.07
C ALA A 314 1.19 8.96 -5.60
N LEU A 315 0.14 9.06 -6.40
CA LEU A 315 0.27 9.17 -7.86
C LEU A 315 1.04 10.42 -8.28
N ARG A 316 0.83 11.56 -7.60
CA ARG A 316 1.59 12.78 -7.87
C ARG A 316 3.09 12.61 -7.61
N MET A 317 3.47 11.82 -6.61
CA MET A 317 4.88 11.49 -6.35
C MET A 317 5.48 10.67 -7.50
N LEU A 318 4.75 9.69 -8.03
CA LEU A 318 5.17 8.92 -9.21
C LEU A 318 5.26 9.79 -10.48
N LYS A 319 4.34 10.73 -10.66
CA LYS A 319 4.42 11.72 -11.74
C LYS A 319 5.62 12.62 -11.61
N GLY A 320 5.89 13.14 -10.40
CA GLY A 320 7.07 13.95 -10.14
C GLY A 320 8.35 13.20 -10.49
N LEU A 321 8.42 11.90 -10.14
CA LEU A 321 9.53 11.03 -10.52
C LEU A 321 9.67 10.88 -12.05
N ARG A 322 8.57 10.73 -12.77
CA ARG A 322 8.57 10.65 -14.23
C ARG A 322 8.97 11.98 -14.90
N GLU A 323 8.44 13.09 -14.40
CA GLU A 323 8.72 14.44 -14.90
C GLU A 323 10.18 14.84 -14.65
N PHE A 324 10.75 14.38 -13.52
CA PHE A 324 12.16 14.52 -13.19
C PHE A 324 13.06 13.91 -14.29
N ASN A 325 12.66 12.79 -14.91
CA ASN A 325 13.39 12.16 -16.02
C ASN A 325 13.30 12.95 -17.35
N GLY A 326 12.39 13.92 -17.47
CA GLY A 326 12.24 14.82 -18.62
C GLY A 326 11.85 14.15 -19.96
N PRO A 327 11.38 14.94 -20.96
CA PRO A 327 11.03 14.41 -22.29
C PRO A 327 12.24 14.17 -23.22
N LYS A 328 13.47 14.07 -22.71
CA LYS A 328 14.69 14.21 -23.53
C LYS A 328 15.02 13.01 -24.42
N HIS A 329 14.31 11.87 -24.34
CA HIS A 329 14.68 10.66 -25.10
C HIS A 329 13.75 10.20 -26.23
N THR A 330 12.60 10.84 -26.46
CA THR A 330 11.62 10.32 -27.45
C THR A 330 11.58 11.07 -28.79
N GLN A 331 12.53 11.96 -29.10
CA GLN A 331 12.51 12.67 -30.39
C GLN A 331 13.25 12.00 -31.55
N GLY A 332 13.79 10.77 -31.41
CA GLY A 332 14.61 10.22 -32.51
C GLY A 332 14.64 8.70 -32.72
N SER A 333 14.07 7.87 -31.86
CA SER A 333 14.03 6.43 -32.10
C SER A 333 12.62 5.96 -32.42
N ASP A 334 12.48 5.28 -33.56
CA ASP A 334 11.33 4.46 -33.98
C ASP A 334 11.10 3.29 -33.01
N HIS A 335 11.00 3.56 -31.71
CA HIS A 335 10.73 2.54 -30.71
C HIS A 335 9.28 2.11 -30.83
N LYS A 336 9.13 0.90 -31.37
CA LYS A 336 8.10 -0.10 -31.02
C LYS A 336 7.31 0.36 -29.81
N GLN A 337 6.01 0.63 -30.03
CA GLN A 337 4.99 0.91 -29.01
C GLN A 337 5.47 0.47 -27.62
N SER A 338 6.00 1.40 -26.82
CA SER A 338 6.40 1.07 -25.46
C SER A 338 5.18 0.48 -24.78
N GLU A 339 5.33 -0.71 -24.24
CA GLU A 339 4.33 -1.39 -23.44
C GLU A 339 3.71 -0.36 -22.48
N PHE A 340 2.38 -0.26 -22.50
CA PHE A 340 1.66 0.78 -21.79
C PHE A 340 1.85 0.60 -20.27
N THR A 341 2.82 1.29 -19.67
CA THR A 341 3.06 1.22 -18.22
C THR A 341 2.13 2.18 -17.50
N LEU A 342 1.07 1.66 -16.90
CA LEU A 342 0.16 2.44 -16.06
C LEU A 342 0.85 2.82 -14.74
N ASP A 343 0.67 4.06 -14.26
CA ASP A 343 0.98 4.37 -12.86
C ASP A 343 -0.18 3.93 -11.99
N VAL A 344 0.08 3.00 -11.10
CA VAL A 344 -0.92 2.41 -10.21
C VAL A 344 -0.52 2.66 -8.78
N VAL A 345 -1.50 3.07 -7.96
CA VAL A 345 -1.42 3.03 -6.50
C VAL A 345 -2.66 2.30 -5.99
N PHE A 346 -2.53 1.55 -4.90
CA PHE A 346 -3.66 0.87 -4.27
C PHE A 346 -4.03 1.53 -2.95
N SER A 347 -5.31 1.48 -2.60
CA SER A 347 -5.74 1.77 -1.25
C SER A 347 -6.74 0.75 -0.72
N ILE A 348 -6.71 0.50 0.58
CA ILE A 348 -7.71 -0.25 1.31
C ILE A 348 -8.46 0.74 2.19
N VAL A 349 -9.77 0.78 2.01
CA VAL A 349 -10.68 1.56 2.83
C VAL A 349 -11.29 0.64 3.86
N THR A 350 -11.25 1.01 5.14
CA THR A 350 -11.80 0.19 6.23
C THR A 350 -12.93 0.91 6.97
N GLU A 351 -14.03 0.20 7.21
CA GLU A 351 -15.10 0.58 8.13
C GLU A 351 -15.52 -0.67 8.92
N GLY A 352 -15.11 -0.76 10.19
CA GLY A 352 -15.37 -1.93 11.03
C GLY A 352 -14.81 -3.22 10.43
N SER A 353 -15.70 -4.15 10.02
CA SER A 353 -15.32 -5.44 9.40
C SER A 353 -15.34 -5.44 7.87
N VAL A 354 -15.65 -4.29 7.26
CA VAL A 354 -15.71 -4.10 5.82
C VAL A 354 -14.41 -3.49 5.33
N HIS A 355 -13.81 -4.10 4.32
CA HIS A 355 -12.63 -3.59 3.63
C HIS A 355 -12.90 -3.49 2.14
N GLU A 356 -12.71 -2.31 1.56
CA GLU A 356 -12.77 -2.13 0.11
C GLU A 356 -11.37 -1.91 -0.45
N LEU A 357 -11.03 -2.67 -1.49
CA LEU A 357 -9.77 -2.50 -2.22
C LEU A 357 -10.03 -1.63 -3.44
N TRP A 358 -9.22 -0.59 -3.59
CA TRP A 358 -9.32 0.43 -4.63
C TRP A 358 -8.01 0.55 -5.40
N VAL A 359 -8.11 0.93 -6.66
CA VAL A 359 -6.98 1.28 -7.53
C VAL A 359 -7.05 2.75 -7.88
N HIS A 360 -5.90 3.40 -7.90
CA HIS A 360 -5.70 4.78 -8.32
C HIS A 360 -4.81 4.79 -9.56
N THR A 361 -5.21 5.53 -10.58
CA THR A 361 -4.42 5.72 -11.80
C THR A 361 -4.76 7.05 -12.44
N ASP A 362 -3.92 7.49 -13.38
CA ASP A 362 -4.31 8.49 -14.35
C ASP A 362 -5.43 8.01 -15.28
N TYR A 363 -6.33 8.94 -15.60
CA TYR A 363 -7.49 8.70 -16.43
C TYR A 363 -7.76 9.89 -17.34
N PHE A 364 -8.05 9.56 -18.61
CA PHE A 364 -8.51 10.48 -19.64
C PHE A 364 -9.97 10.13 -19.96
N PRO A 365 -10.97 10.87 -19.44
CA PRO A 365 -12.38 10.53 -19.60
C PRO A 365 -12.82 10.38 -21.07
N ASP A 366 -12.24 11.19 -21.96
CA ASP A 366 -12.57 11.21 -23.38
C ASP A 366 -11.73 10.21 -24.19
N GLY A 367 -10.87 9.42 -23.52
CA GLY A 367 -9.90 8.52 -24.16
C GLY A 367 -8.82 9.22 -24.98
N LYS A 368 -8.80 10.56 -24.98
CA LYS A 368 -7.87 11.39 -25.75
C LYS A 368 -7.08 12.30 -24.84
N SER A 369 -5.78 12.35 -25.09
CA SER A 369 -4.88 13.36 -24.53
C SER A 369 -4.99 14.63 -25.38
N ASP A 370 -6.12 15.34 -25.30
CA ASP A 370 -6.34 16.60 -26.05
C ASP A 370 -5.59 17.79 -25.40
N GLY A 371 -4.36 17.55 -24.92
CA GLY A 371 -3.58 18.53 -24.16
C GLY A 371 -4.13 18.83 -22.75
N LYS A 372 -5.19 18.13 -22.32
CA LYS A 372 -5.69 18.20 -20.95
C LYS A 372 -4.82 17.36 -20.02
N SER A 373 -4.57 17.87 -18.82
CA SER A 373 -3.90 17.08 -17.78
C SER A 373 -4.71 15.82 -17.45
N PRO A 374 -4.06 14.66 -17.26
CA PRO A 374 -4.74 13.47 -16.78
C PRO A 374 -5.40 13.76 -15.44
N LYS A 375 -6.59 13.22 -15.26
CA LYS A 375 -7.32 13.28 -14.00
C LYS A 375 -6.98 12.04 -13.18
N VAL A 376 -7.13 12.11 -11.86
CA VAL A 376 -6.96 10.92 -11.02
C VAL A 376 -8.25 10.14 -11.05
N LEU A 377 -8.19 8.84 -11.32
CA LEU A 377 -9.30 7.91 -11.16
C LEU A 377 -9.04 7.02 -9.96
N MET A 378 -10.01 6.98 -9.06
CA MET A 378 -10.13 6.00 -7.98
C MET A 378 -11.27 5.04 -8.33
N ALA A 379 -10.94 3.77 -8.58
CA ALA A 379 -11.89 2.74 -9.00
C ALA A 379 -11.91 1.56 -8.03
N ARG A 380 -13.11 1.07 -7.68
CA ARG A 380 -13.24 -0.06 -6.75
C ARG A 380 -12.88 -1.36 -7.46
N LEU A 381 -11.95 -2.11 -6.88
CA LEU A 381 -11.61 -3.46 -7.33
C LEU A 381 -12.56 -4.49 -6.72
N SER A 382 -12.79 -4.39 -5.42
CA SER A 382 -13.51 -5.42 -4.65
C SER A 382 -13.85 -4.93 -3.25
N ALA A 383 -14.85 -5.57 -2.62
CA ALA A 383 -15.21 -5.35 -1.24
C ALA A 383 -15.22 -6.69 -0.49
N TYR A 384 -14.71 -6.69 0.74
CA TYR A 384 -14.50 -7.86 1.57
C TYR A 384 -15.13 -7.63 2.93
N ARG A 385 -15.75 -8.67 3.47
CA ARG A 385 -16.25 -8.69 4.85
C ARG A 385 -15.51 -9.76 5.63
N ASN A 386 -14.79 -9.36 6.68
CA ASN A 386 -13.92 -10.29 7.43
C ASN A 386 -14.68 -11.32 8.28
N ALA A 387 -16.00 -11.16 8.46
CA ALA A 387 -16.85 -12.20 9.04
C ALA A 387 -16.89 -13.48 8.19
N VAL A 388 -16.48 -13.42 6.91
CA VAL A 388 -16.47 -14.56 5.98
C VAL A 388 -15.03 -14.98 5.70
N THR A 389 -14.66 -16.21 6.08
CA THR A 389 -13.28 -16.72 5.94
C THR A 389 -12.75 -16.64 4.51
N TRP A 390 -13.58 -16.93 3.51
CA TRP A 390 -13.19 -16.82 2.10
C TRP A 390 -12.80 -15.38 1.72
N ASN A 391 -13.50 -14.38 2.24
CA ASN A 391 -13.18 -12.98 1.99
C ASN A 391 -11.84 -12.58 2.59
N CYS A 392 -11.52 -13.06 3.81
CA CYS A 392 -10.19 -12.84 4.41
C CYS A 392 -9.09 -13.43 3.52
N VAL A 393 -9.26 -14.67 3.05
CA VAL A 393 -8.29 -15.32 2.14
C VAL A 393 -8.16 -14.56 0.83
N ALA A 394 -9.28 -14.14 0.24
CA ALA A 394 -9.28 -13.38 -1.01
C ALA A 394 -8.58 -12.03 -0.85
N LEU A 395 -8.88 -11.28 0.21
CA LEU A 395 -8.21 -10.01 0.52
C LEU A 395 -6.71 -10.21 0.75
N SER A 396 -6.31 -11.16 1.60
CA SER A 396 -4.90 -11.45 1.87
C SER A 396 -4.12 -11.82 0.61
N ARG A 397 -4.71 -12.59 -0.32
CA ARG A 397 -4.10 -12.90 -1.61
C ARG A 397 -3.92 -11.66 -2.49
N ARG A 398 -4.91 -10.76 -2.54
CA ARG A 398 -4.79 -9.51 -3.32
C ARG A 398 -3.71 -8.60 -2.73
N ILE A 399 -3.65 -8.46 -1.40
CA ILE A 399 -2.61 -7.70 -0.72
C ILE A 399 -1.24 -8.30 -1.03
N GLN A 400 -1.08 -9.61 -0.88
CA GLN A 400 0.17 -10.29 -1.19
C GLN A 400 0.62 -10.07 -2.64
N ALA A 401 -0.31 -10.11 -3.59
CA ALA A 401 -0.03 -9.84 -4.99
C ALA A 401 0.45 -8.40 -5.22
N ILE A 402 -0.18 -7.42 -4.57
CA ILE A 402 0.26 -6.01 -4.59
C ILE A 402 1.66 -5.85 -3.98
N LEU A 403 1.94 -6.49 -2.85
CA LEU A 403 3.27 -6.43 -2.21
C LEU A 403 4.36 -7.03 -3.11
N LYS A 404 4.07 -8.14 -3.78
CA LYS A 404 5.00 -8.76 -4.74
C LYS A 404 5.25 -7.88 -5.96
N TRP A 405 4.19 -7.33 -6.55
CA TRP A 405 4.31 -6.36 -7.64
C TRP A 405 5.13 -5.14 -7.20
N GLY A 406 4.88 -4.65 -5.98
CA GLY A 406 5.66 -3.60 -5.33
C GLY A 406 7.17 -3.88 -5.30
N LYS A 407 7.57 -5.10 -4.95
CA LYS A 407 8.97 -5.55 -4.87
C LYS A 407 9.64 -5.85 -6.21
N GLY A 408 8.83 -6.14 -7.24
CA GLY A 408 9.31 -6.47 -8.58
C GLY A 408 9.11 -5.30 -9.51
N GLU A 409 8.17 -5.44 -10.45
CA GLU A 409 7.90 -4.50 -11.54
C GLU A 409 7.79 -3.04 -11.08
N PHE A 410 7.15 -2.76 -9.94
CA PHE A 410 7.07 -1.38 -9.43
C PHE A 410 8.44 -0.83 -9.01
N THR A 411 9.25 -1.63 -8.31
CA THR A 411 10.61 -1.24 -7.92
C THR A 411 11.48 -1.03 -9.15
N ASP A 412 11.45 -1.97 -10.10
CA ASP A 412 12.21 -1.88 -11.36
C ASP A 412 11.83 -0.60 -12.12
N LYS A 413 10.53 -0.28 -12.16
CA LYS A 413 10.03 0.95 -12.75
C LYS A 413 10.57 2.18 -12.03
N VAL A 414 10.51 2.24 -10.69
CA VAL A 414 11.04 3.36 -9.90
C VAL A 414 12.54 3.53 -10.12
N VAL A 415 13.31 2.45 -10.08
CA VAL A 415 14.76 2.46 -10.33
C VAL A 415 15.04 2.99 -11.72
N SER A 416 14.37 2.47 -12.77
CA SER A 416 14.54 2.93 -14.16
C SER A 416 14.27 4.43 -14.35
N MET A 417 13.37 5.01 -13.55
CA MET A 417 13.10 6.45 -13.58
C MET A 417 14.15 7.28 -12.84
N LEU A 418 14.94 6.67 -11.95
CA LEU A 418 16.01 7.30 -11.18
C LEU A 418 17.40 7.19 -11.82
N GLU A 419 17.60 6.37 -12.86
CA GLU A 419 18.92 6.09 -13.45
C GLU A 419 19.52 7.27 -14.24
N TRP A 420 18.82 8.39 -14.35
CA TRP A 420 19.12 9.45 -15.32
C TRP A 420 20.27 10.42 -14.94
N GLU A 421 20.81 10.37 -13.72
CA GLU A 421 21.81 11.37 -13.26
C GLU A 421 23.10 10.79 -12.64
N ALA A 422 23.43 9.53 -12.89
CA ALA A 422 24.75 8.98 -12.55
C ALA A 422 25.53 8.53 -13.77
#